data_AF-A0A955FD60-F1
#
_entry.id   AF-A0A955FD60-F1
#
_cell.length_a   1.000
_cell.length_b   1.000
_cell.length_c   1.000
_cell.angle_alpha   90.00
_cell.angle_beta   90.00
_cell.angle_gamma   90.00
#
_symmetry.space_group_name_H-M   'P 1'
#
loop_
_entity.id
_entity.type
_entity.pdbx_description
1 polymer ?
#
loop_
_entity_poly.entity_id
_entity_poly.type
_entity_poly.pdbx_seq_one_letter_code
_entity_poly.pdbx_strand_id
1 'polypeptide(L)'
;PAYDSASINLNNGWGGGAVKVNYRLPKGAKAFFMNALPHSPNAKGYKSIYEGEHECLIARNSRWKVVGKTVDGEGRIEVTVELVGQVKPKDL
;
A
#
# COMPACT_ATOMS: atom_id res chain seq x y z
N PRO A 1 8.38 11.04 -2.71
CA PRO A 1 8.58 11.77 -1.43
C PRO A 1 7.74 11.23 -0.27
N ALA A 2 6.48 10.83 -0.51
CA ALA A 2 5.57 10.30 0.51
C ALA A 2 5.70 8.78 0.70
N TYR A 3 5.16 8.28 1.80
CA TYR A 3 4.85 6.85 1.98
C TYR A 3 3.63 6.50 1.12
N ASP A 4 3.61 5.29 0.58
CA ASP A 4 2.43 4.76 -0.11
C ASP A 4 1.65 3.91 0.88
N SER A 5 0.32 4.04 0.87
CA SER A 5 -0.61 3.29 1.69
C SER A 5 -1.39 2.34 0.78
N ALA A 6 -1.51 1.09 1.19
CA ALA A 6 -2.12 0.03 0.40
C ALA A 6 -2.70 -1.05 1.31
N SER A 7 -3.79 -1.68 0.89
CA SER A 7 -4.36 -2.81 1.62
C SER A 7 -3.76 -4.14 1.13
N ILE A 8 -3.46 -5.07 2.05
CA ILE A 8 -3.13 -6.46 1.70
C ILE A 8 -4.38 -7.27 1.31
N ASN A 9 -5.58 -6.74 1.56
CA ASN A 9 -6.83 -7.39 1.19
C ASN A 9 -7.22 -7.02 -0.24
N LEU A 10 -7.03 -7.95 -1.17
CA LEU A 10 -7.37 -7.78 -2.60
C LEU A 10 -8.89 -7.71 -2.86
N ASN A 11 -9.70 -8.09 -1.87
CA ASN A 11 -11.17 -8.04 -1.95
C ASN A 11 -11.75 -6.74 -1.39
N ASN A 12 -10.92 -5.86 -0.81
CA ASN A 12 -11.35 -4.50 -0.59
C ASN A 12 -11.62 -3.91 -1.98
N GLY A 13 -12.89 -3.58 -2.24
CA GLY A 13 -13.32 -3.04 -3.54
C GLY A 13 -12.54 -1.77 -3.90
N TRP A 14 -12.78 -1.24 -5.10
CA TRP A 14 -12.08 -0.07 -5.65
C TRP A 14 -12.18 1.23 -4.82
N GLY A 15 -12.85 1.19 -3.66
CA GLY A 15 -13.07 2.35 -2.79
C GLY A 15 -13.88 3.46 -3.47
N GLY A 16 -14.61 3.14 -4.54
CA GLY A 16 -15.26 4.12 -5.42
C GLY A 16 -14.32 4.89 -6.36
N GLY A 17 -13.02 4.55 -6.38
CA GLY A 17 -12.03 5.18 -7.25
C GLY A 17 -12.08 4.65 -8.69
N ALA A 18 -11.75 5.52 -9.65
CA ALA A 18 -11.61 5.15 -11.06
C ALA A 18 -10.32 4.36 -11.36
N VAL A 19 -9.37 4.30 -10.41
CA VAL A 19 -8.06 3.66 -10.57
C VAL A 19 -7.75 2.77 -9.37
N LYS A 20 -7.39 1.51 -9.64
CA LYS A 20 -6.84 0.56 -8.68
C LYS A 20 -5.37 0.35 -8.97
N VAL A 21 -4.53 0.39 -7.93
CA VAL A 21 -3.08 0.15 -8.05
C VAL A 21 -2.72 -1.13 -7.30
N ASN A 22 -2.23 -2.14 -8.02
CA ASN A 22 -1.67 -3.35 -7.45
C ASN A 22 -0.16 -3.19 -7.29
N TYR A 23 0.32 -3.24 -6.06
CA TYR A 23 1.74 -3.13 -5.74
C TYR A 23 2.39 -4.52 -5.66
N ARG A 24 3.43 -4.76 -6.46
CA ARG A 24 4.31 -5.93 -6.33
C ARG A 24 5.55 -5.53 -5.54
N LEU A 25 5.67 -6.10 -4.34
CA LEU A 25 6.79 -5.89 -3.44
C LEU A 25 7.73 -7.10 -3.49
N PRO A 26 9.02 -6.93 -3.85
CA PRO A 26 9.99 -8.01 -3.76
C PRO A 26 10.29 -8.35 -2.29
N LYS A 27 10.83 -9.55 -2.04
CA LYS A 27 11.31 -9.94 -0.72
C LYS A 27 12.32 -8.92 -0.20
N GLY A 28 12.13 -8.48 1.05
CA GLY A 28 12.99 -7.47 1.68
C GLY A 28 12.61 -6.02 1.37
N ALA A 29 11.54 -5.78 0.60
CA ALA A 29 10.95 -4.45 0.49
C ALA A 29 10.60 -3.90 1.87
N LYS A 30 10.89 -2.62 2.08
CA LYS A 30 10.55 -1.92 3.33
C LYS A 30 9.08 -1.56 3.30
N ALA A 31 8.28 -2.39 3.95
CA ALA A 31 6.88 -2.13 4.21
C ALA A 31 6.53 -2.58 5.62
N PHE A 32 5.48 -2.00 6.18
CA PHE A 32 5.02 -2.31 7.53
C PHE A 32 3.52 -2.55 7.53
N PHE A 33 3.09 -3.69 8.08
CA PHE A 33 1.68 -4.01 8.24
C PHE A 33 1.15 -3.30 9.49
N MET A 34 0.33 -2.27 9.30
CA MET A 34 -0.09 -1.34 10.36
C MET A 34 -0.92 -2.01 11.46
N ASN A 35 -1.62 -3.10 11.13
CA ASN A 35 -2.34 -3.91 12.12
C ASN A 35 -1.41 -4.61 13.11
N ALA A 36 -0.10 -4.72 12.82
CA ALA A 36 0.89 -5.29 13.73
C ALA A 36 1.43 -4.28 14.77
N LEU A 37 1.00 -3.00 14.74
CA LEU A 37 1.45 -2.03 15.73
C LEU A 37 1.05 -2.46 17.15
N PRO A 38 2.00 -2.45 18.10
CA PRO A 38 1.70 -2.75 19.50
C PRO A 38 0.87 -1.62 20.11
N HIS A 39 0.07 -1.98 21.11
CA HIS A 39 -0.81 -1.07 21.82
C HIS A 39 -0.04 0.01 22.60
N SER A 40 -0.67 1.17 22.75
CA SER A 40 -0.35 2.12 23.82
C SER A 40 -0.63 1.46 25.18
N PRO A 41 0.27 1.56 26.17
CA PRO A 41 0.12 0.88 27.46
C PRO A 41 -1.11 1.29 28.29
N ASN A 42 -1.89 2.29 27.85
CA ASN A 42 -2.98 2.90 28.61
C ASN A 42 -4.41 2.58 28.12
N ALA A 43 -4.62 1.71 27.13
CA ALA A 43 -5.95 1.40 26.59
C ALA A 43 -6.52 0.07 27.12
N LYS A 44 -7.65 0.11 27.85
CA LYS A 44 -8.45 -1.09 28.19
C LYS A 44 -9.45 -1.37 27.05
N GLY A 45 -9.27 -2.48 26.33
CA GLY A 45 -10.12 -2.88 25.19
C GLY A 45 -9.32 -2.90 23.90
N TYR A 46 -8.98 -4.10 23.44
CA TYR A 46 -7.89 -4.36 22.50
C TYR A 46 -8.34 -4.35 21.04
N LYS A 47 -8.15 -3.24 20.33
CA LYS A 47 -8.07 -3.23 18.85
C LYS A 47 -7.03 -2.21 18.36
N SER A 48 -6.25 -2.55 17.33
CA SER A 48 -5.45 -1.54 16.60
C SER A 48 -6.39 -0.48 16.03
N ILE A 49 -5.99 0.79 15.97
CA ILE A 49 -6.79 1.79 15.23
C ILE A 49 -6.89 1.46 13.73
N TYR A 50 -6.02 0.57 13.25
CA TYR A 50 -6.02 0.01 11.90
C TYR A 50 -6.63 -1.40 11.83
N GLU A 51 -7.26 -1.88 12.91
CA GLU A 51 -7.89 -3.20 12.90
C GLU A 51 -9.02 -3.24 11.86
N GLY A 52 -8.97 -4.24 10.97
CA GLY A 52 -9.91 -4.37 9.85
C GLY A 52 -9.52 -3.61 8.58
N GLU A 53 -8.59 -2.65 8.64
CA GLU A 53 -8.15 -1.88 7.47
C GLU A 53 -7.23 -2.71 6.53
N HIS A 54 -6.57 -3.72 7.10
CA HIS A 54 -5.57 -4.53 6.41
C HIS A 54 -4.46 -3.66 5.78
N GLU A 55 -4.11 -2.57 6.45
CA GLU A 55 -3.28 -1.50 5.91
C GLU A 55 -1.79 -1.84 5.93
N CYS A 56 -1.10 -1.55 4.83
CA CYS A 56 0.32 -1.77 4.63
C CYS A 56 0.97 -0.47 4.15
N LEU A 57 1.84 0.08 5.01
CA LEU A 57 2.59 1.28 4.69
C LEU A 57 3.89 0.90 3.98
N ILE A 58 4.05 1.34 2.75
CA ILE A 58 5.24 1.14 1.94
C ILE A 58 6.16 2.35 2.11
N ALA A 59 7.45 2.08 2.33
CA ALA A 59 8.42 3.12 2.64
C ALA A 59 8.45 4.23 1.59
N ARG A 60 8.61 5.46 2.08
CA ARG A 60 8.69 6.64 1.23
C ARG A 60 9.82 6.56 0.19
N ASN A 61 9.68 7.42 -0.82
CA ASN A 61 10.62 7.55 -1.94
C ASN A 61 10.74 6.27 -2.77
N SER A 62 9.71 5.43 -2.75
CA SER A 62 9.64 4.25 -3.61
C SER A 62 9.62 4.65 -5.08
N ARG A 63 10.38 3.92 -5.88
CA ARG A 63 10.38 4.03 -7.34
C ARG A 63 9.65 2.85 -7.91
N TRP A 64 8.63 3.15 -8.70
CA TRP A 64 7.70 2.17 -9.25
C TRP A 64 7.90 2.03 -10.76
N LYS A 65 7.87 0.81 -11.27
CA LYS A 65 7.75 0.51 -12.70
C LYS A 65 6.35 -0.02 -12.97
N VAL A 66 5.64 0.56 -13.93
CA VAL A 66 4.37 -0.01 -14.42
C VAL A 66 4.68 -1.28 -15.20
N VAL A 67 4.11 -2.40 -14.78
CA VAL A 67 4.31 -3.73 -15.38
C VAL A 67 3.02 -4.36 -15.90
N GLY A 68 1.88 -3.73 -15.63
CA GLY A 68 0.58 -4.15 -16.18
C GLY A 68 -0.42 -3.01 -16.13
N LYS A 69 -1.32 -2.98 -17.10
CA LYS A 69 -2.46 -2.06 -17.14
C LYS A 69 -3.63 -2.76 -17.81
N THR A 70 -4.79 -2.69 -17.17
CA THR A 70 -6.07 -3.15 -17.72
C THR A 70 -7.11 -2.06 -17.53
N VAL A 71 -8.13 -2.06 -18.38
CA VAL A 71 -9.29 -1.19 -18.28
C VAL A 71 -10.51 -2.09 -18.37
N ASP A 72 -11.43 -1.98 -17.42
CA ASP A 72 -12.67 -2.78 -17.44
C ASP A 72 -13.74 -2.17 -18.36
N GLY A 73 -14.85 -2.87 -18.53
CA GLY A 73 -15.96 -2.42 -19.38
C GLY A 73 -16.68 -1.16 -18.88
N GLU A 74 -16.39 -0.72 -17.64
CA GLU A 74 -16.92 0.50 -17.02
C GLU A 74 -15.89 1.66 -17.07
N GLY A 75 -14.73 1.44 -17.71
CA GLY A 75 -13.68 2.44 -17.84
C GLY A 75 -12.77 2.58 -16.62
N ARG A 76 -12.89 1.70 -15.61
CA ARG A 76 -11.99 1.70 -14.46
C ARG A 76 -10.64 1.13 -14.84
N ILE A 77 -9.57 1.74 -14.33
CA ILE A 77 -8.19 1.42 -14.70
C ILE A 77 -7.51 0.64 -13.58
N GLU A 78 -7.09 -0.58 -13.85
CA GLU A 78 -6.25 -1.33 -12.93
C GLU A 78 -4.79 -1.29 -13.42
N VAL A 79 -3.89 -0.81 -12.58
CA VAL A 79 -2.46 -0.68 -12.88
C VAL A 79 -1.69 -1.56 -11.92
N THR A 80 -0.78 -2.38 -12.45
CA THR A 80 0.18 -3.11 -11.63
C THR A 80 1.53 -2.42 -11.68
N VAL A 81 2.07 -2.11 -10.51
CA VAL A 81 3.39 -1.51 -10.36
C VAL A 81 4.31 -2.43 -9.57
N GLU A 82 5.59 -2.42 -9.92
CA GLU A 82 6.63 -3.18 -9.24
C GLU A 82 7.65 -2.23 -8.62
N LEU A 83 8.03 -2.49 -7.36
CA LEU A 83 9.05 -1.72 -6.67
C LEU A 83 10.42 -2.00 -7.29
N VAL A 84 11.04 -1.00 -7.90
CA VAL A 84 12.36 -1.12 -8.53
C VAL A 84 13.48 -0.43 -7.76
N GLY A 85 13.15 0.25 -6.66
CA GLY A 85 14.14 0.85 -5.77
C GLY A 85 13.56 1.96 -4.90
N GLN A 86 14.44 2.64 -4.17
CA GLN A 86 14.12 3.85 -3.43
C GLN A 86 15.04 4.99 -3.87
N VAL A 87 14.48 6.17 -4.10
CA VAL A 87 15.26 7.38 -4.35
C VAL A 87 15.84 7.85 -3.02
N LYS A 88 17.14 8.16 -3.01
CA LYS A 88 17.78 8.68 -1.81
C LYS A 88 17.23 10.08 -1.53
N PRO A 89 17.05 10.48 -0.25
CA PRO A 89 16.49 11.79 0.07
C PRO A 89 17.22 12.98 -0.57
N LYS A 90 18.53 12.86 -0.79
CA LYS A 90 19.36 13.89 -1.42
C LYS A 90 19.16 14.03 -2.95
N ASP A 91 18.49 13.06 -3.57
CA ASP A 91 18.27 12.97 -5.01
C ASP A 91 16.76 13.18 -5.35
N LEU A 92 15.98 13.72 -4.40
CA LEU A 92 14.55 14.08 -4.53
C LEU A 92 14.36 15.52 -4.99
#